data_AF-A0A7K1TKA6-F1
#
_entry.id   AF-A0A7K1TKA6-F1
#
_cell.length_a   1.000
_cell.length_b   1.000
_cell.length_c   1.000
_cell.angle_alpha   90.00
_cell.angle_beta   90.00
_cell.angle_gamma   90.00
#
_symmetry.space_group_name_H-M   'P 1'
#
loop_
_entity.id
_entity.type
_entity.pdbx_description
1 polymer ?
#
loop_
_entity_poly.entity_id
_entity_poly.type
_entity_poly.pdbx_seq_one_letter_code
_entity_poly.pdbx_strand_id
1 'polypeptide(L)'
;MHSLWDSALIDYQGLTYLELAQACDHASVAQTKQWQHDAVATWLFESYQLSAPLYTEAAQNPALDFRYYPAHAPMLQQRLLQAGIRLAGILNQLFT
;
A
#
# COMPACT_ATOMS: atom_id res chain seq x y z
N MET A 1 -2.53 -8.42 -14.19
CA MET A 1 -2.97 -7.34 -13.26
C MET A 1 -2.32 -7.50 -11.90
N HIS A 2 -2.36 -8.67 -11.26
CA HIS A 2 -1.60 -8.93 -10.02
C HIS A 2 -0.11 -8.55 -10.10
N SER A 3 0.63 -9.05 -11.09
CA SER A 3 2.06 -8.73 -11.26
C SER A 3 2.38 -7.25 -11.45
N LEU A 4 1.41 -6.44 -11.91
CA LEU A 4 1.57 -5.00 -12.00
C LEU A 4 1.63 -4.38 -10.60
N TRP A 5 0.70 -4.76 -9.73
CA TRP A 5 0.60 -4.25 -8.36
C TRP A 5 1.66 -4.84 -7.43
N ASP A 6 1.99 -6.11 -7.60
CA ASP A 6 2.94 -6.82 -6.74
C ASP A 6 4.39 -6.41 -6.99
N SER A 7 4.73 -5.87 -8.18
CA SER A 7 6.11 -5.53 -8.52
C SER A 7 6.23 -4.34 -9.46
N ALA A 8 5.61 -4.37 -10.64
CA ALA A 8 5.95 -3.40 -11.69
C ALA A 8 5.64 -1.93 -11.34
N LEU A 9 4.59 -1.64 -10.55
CA LEU A 9 4.33 -0.29 -10.05
C LEU A 9 5.35 0.14 -9.00
N ILE A 10 5.77 -0.77 -8.13
CA ILE A 10 6.76 -0.49 -7.08
C ILE A 10 8.11 -0.18 -7.75
N ASP A 11 8.49 -1.00 -8.74
CA ASP A 11 9.73 -0.87 -9.49
C ASP A 11 9.75 0.34 -10.42
N TYR A 12 8.58 0.89 -10.79
CA TYR A 12 8.44 1.98 -11.75
C TYR A 12 9.26 3.22 -11.37
N GLN A 13 9.39 3.53 -10.08
CA GLN A 13 10.17 4.68 -9.62
C GLN A 13 11.68 4.44 -9.63
N GLY A 14 12.13 3.18 -9.74
CA GLY A 14 13.54 2.81 -9.67
C GLY A 14 14.20 3.09 -8.31
N LEU A 15 13.40 3.24 -7.24
CA LEU A 15 13.91 3.49 -5.90
C LEU A 15 14.48 2.21 -5.29
N THR A 16 15.58 2.36 -4.55
CA THR A 16 16.01 1.32 -3.62
C THR A 16 15.00 1.15 -2.49
N TYR A 17 15.02 0.00 -1.80
CA TYR A 17 14.12 -0.23 -0.66
C TYR A 17 14.25 0.81 0.46
N LEU A 18 15.45 1.36 0.67
CA LEU A 18 15.67 2.41 1.67
C LEU A 18 15.02 3.73 1.25
N GLU A 19 15.19 4.14 -0.01
CA GLU A 19 14.58 5.36 -0.55
C GLU A 19 13.05 5.24 -0.58
N LEU A 20 12.52 4.06 -0.92
CA LEU A 20 11.08 3.80 -0.89
C LEU A 20 10.54 3.89 0.53
N ALA A 21 11.24 3.32 1.52
CA ALA A 21 10.85 3.41 2.92
C ALA A 21 10.84 4.87 3.40
N GLN A 22 11.88 5.65 3.07
CA GLN A 22 11.96 7.07 3.39
C GLN A 22 10.86 7.89 2.71
N ALA A 23 10.52 7.58 1.46
CA ALA A 23 9.47 8.26 0.72
C ALA A 23 8.06 8.02 1.32
N CYS A 24 7.86 6.85 1.95
CA CYS A 24 6.59 6.48 2.58
C CYS A 24 6.47 6.96 4.04
N ASP A 25 7.56 7.34 4.71
CA ASP A 25 7.60 7.57 6.17
C ASP A 25 7.02 8.95 6.58
N HIS A 26 5.70 9.09 6.47
CA HIS A 26 5.00 10.35 6.73
C HIS A 26 3.74 10.20 7.60
N ALA A 27 3.60 9.08 8.33
CA ALA A 27 2.45 8.86 9.20
C ALA A 27 2.48 9.78 10.42
N SER A 28 1.34 10.37 10.76
CA SER A 28 1.18 11.08 12.04
C SER A 28 1.14 10.09 13.21
N VAL A 29 1.51 10.57 14.41
CA VAL A 29 1.42 9.77 15.66
C VAL A 29 0.02 9.19 15.87
N ALA A 30 -1.03 9.95 15.53
CA ALA A 30 -2.41 9.50 15.63
C ALA A 30 -2.72 8.35 14.67
N GLN A 31 -2.29 8.46 13.41
CA GLN A 31 -2.43 7.40 12.40
C GLN A 31 -1.65 6.14 12.81
N THR A 32 -0.41 6.30 13.27
CA THR A 32 0.42 5.17 13.72
C THR A 32 -0.27 4.40 14.85
N LYS A 33 -0.74 5.11 15.87
CA LYS A 33 -1.48 4.48 16.98
C LYS A 33 -2.73 3.77 16.50
N GLN A 34 -3.52 4.41 15.63
CA GLN A 34 -4.74 3.80 15.10
C GLN A 34 -4.42 2.52 14.31
N TRP A 35 -3.52 2.59 13.33
CA TRP A 35 -3.22 1.46 12.45
C TRP A 35 -2.58 0.29 13.18
N GLN A 36 -1.82 0.53 14.25
CA GLN A 36 -1.29 -0.53 15.11
C GLN A 36 -2.37 -1.25 15.95
N HIS A 37 -3.51 -0.60 16.20
CA HIS A 37 -4.63 -1.17 16.97
C HIS A 37 -5.76 -1.71 16.10
N ASP A 38 -5.78 -1.39 14.79
CA ASP A 38 -6.77 -1.93 13.86
C ASP A 38 -6.73 -3.46 13.84
N ALA A 39 -7.90 -4.10 13.88
CA ALA A 39 -8.01 -5.54 13.72
C ALA A 39 -7.58 -5.97 12.30
N VAL A 40 -7.02 -7.18 12.16
CA VAL A 40 -6.63 -7.77 10.86
C VAL A 40 -7.80 -7.77 9.86
N ALA A 41 -9.04 -7.97 10.33
CA ALA A 41 -10.24 -7.91 9.50
C ALA A 41 -10.41 -6.54 8.81
N THR A 42 -10.05 -5.45 9.49
CA THR A 42 -10.04 -4.09 8.91
C THR A 42 -9.05 -4.02 7.74
N TRP A 43 -7.85 -4.58 7.90
CA TRP A 43 -6.80 -4.53 6.88
C TRP A 43 -7.24 -5.27 5.61
N LEU A 44 -7.87 -6.42 5.81
CA LEU A 44 -8.42 -7.26 4.74
C LEU A 44 -9.57 -6.55 4.02
N PHE A 45 -10.48 -5.92 4.77
CA PHE A 45 -11.60 -5.18 4.23
C PHE A 45 -11.15 -3.97 3.40
N GLU A 46 -10.15 -3.21 3.88
CA GLU A 46 -9.54 -2.12 3.11
C GLU A 46 -8.96 -2.62 1.77
N SER A 47 -8.21 -3.74 1.79
CA SER A 47 -7.68 -4.33 0.55
C SER A 47 -8.80 -4.74 -0.41
N TYR A 48 -9.88 -5.35 0.11
CA TYR A 48 -11.05 -5.70 -0.68
C TYR A 48 -11.69 -4.48 -1.34
N GLN A 49 -11.95 -3.42 -0.55
CA GLN A 49 -12.55 -2.18 -1.04
C GLN A 49 -11.72 -1.51 -2.14
N LEU A 50 -10.39 -1.56 -2.06
CA LEU A 50 -9.51 -0.99 -3.07
C LEU A 50 -9.43 -1.87 -4.33
N SER A 51 -9.44 -3.19 -4.19
CA SER A 51 -9.32 -4.11 -5.34
C SER A 51 -10.50 -4.04 -6.32
N ALA A 52 -11.73 -3.91 -5.81
CA ALA A 52 -12.94 -3.91 -6.65
C ALA A 52 -12.95 -2.80 -7.73
N PRO A 53 -12.71 -1.52 -7.42
CA PRO A 53 -12.63 -0.48 -8.44
C PRO A 53 -11.43 -0.67 -9.37
N LEU A 54 -10.28 -1.15 -8.87
CA LEU A 54 -9.10 -1.42 -9.70
C LEU A 54 -9.36 -2.46 -10.79
N TYR A 55 -10.08 -3.54 -10.44
CA TYR A 55 -10.49 -4.55 -11.41
C TYR A 55 -11.49 -4.01 -12.42
N THR A 56 -12.40 -3.14 -11.99
CA THR A 56 -13.36 -2.49 -12.87
C THR A 56 -12.65 -1.56 -13.87
N GLU A 57 -11.70 -0.75 -13.41
CA GLU A 57 -10.88 0.14 -14.23
C GLU A 57 -10.05 -0.65 -15.26
N ALA A 58 -9.37 -1.72 -14.81
CA ALA A 58 -8.56 -2.55 -15.69
C ALA A 58 -9.38 -3.27 -16.76
N ALA A 59 -10.64 -3.61 -16.47
CA ALA A 59 -11.55 -4.19 -17.46
C ALA A 59 -11.99 -3.18 -18.53
N GLN A 60 -12.11 -1.91 -18.17
CA GLN A 60 -12.49 -0.83 -19.09
C GLN A 60 -11.32 -0.31 -19.93
N ASN A 61 -10.10 -0.32 -19.38
CA ASN A 61 -8.89 0.10 -20.07
C ASN A 61 -7.73 -0.89 -19.85
N PRO A 62 -7.64 -1.95 -20.67
CA PRO A 62 -6.66 -3.01 -20.48
C PRO A 62 -5.22 -2.60 -20.82
N ALA A 63 -5.01 -1.46 -21.48
CA ALA A 63 -3.69 -1.03 -21.94
C ALA A 63 -2.82 -0.41 -20.82
N LEU A 64 -3.42 0.01 -19.69
CA LEU A 64 -2.75 0.54 -18.50
C LEU A 64 -1.54 1.44 -18.84
N ASP A 65 -1.83 2.58 -19.46
CA ASP A 65 -0.82 3.49 -20.00
C ASP A 65 -0.03 4.25 -18.90
N PHE A 66 0.88 5.14 -19.33
CA PHE A 66 1.77 5.90 -18.44
C PHE A 66 1.04 6.75 -17.39
N ARG A 67 -0.27 6.99 -17.53
CA ARG A 67 -1.09 7.72 -16.55
C ARG A 67 -1.52 6.84 -15.38
N TYR A 68 -1.45 5.51 -15.52
CA TYR A 68 -1.88 4.58 -14.49
C TYR A 68 -1.01 4.72 -13.23
N TYR A 69 0.32 4.77 -13.40
CA TYR A 69 1.24 4.93 -12.27
C TYR A 69 0.93 6.17 -11.42
N PRO A 70 0.95 7.41 -11.95
CA PRO A 70 0.72 8.60 -11.12
C PRO A 70 -0.69 8.65 -10.51
N ALA A 71 -1.70 8.05 -11.14
CA ALA A 71 -3.05 7.96 -10.57
C ALA A 71 -3.11 7.04 -9.33
N HIS A 72 -2.28 5.99 -9.29
CA HIS A 72 -2.34 4.93 -8.30
C HIS A 72 -1.19 4.94 -7.28
N ALA A 73 -0.10 5.65 -7.57
CA ALA A 73 1.08 5.74 -6.71
C ALA A 73 0.78 6.21 -5.28
N PRO A 74 -0.08 7.22 -5.03
CA PRO A 74 -0.39 7.64 -3.66
C PRO A 74 -1.05 6.52 -2.84
N MET A 75 -1.97 5.78 -3.46
CA MET A 75 -2.62 4.64 -2.81
C MET A 75 -1.63 3.50 -2.55
N LEU A 76 -0.77 3.18 -3.53
CA LEU A 76 0.29 2.18 -3.37
C LEU A 76 1.19 2.52 -2.17
N GLN A 77 1.71 3.74 -2.12
CA GLN A 77 2.56 4.23 -1.04
C GLN A 77 1.83 4.19 0.32
N GLN A 78 0.55 4.57 0.35
CA GLN A 78 -0.26 4.46 1.56
C GLN A 78 -0.39 3.01 2.05
N ARG A 79 -0.58 2.03 1.15
CA ARG A 79 -0.65 0.61 1.54
C ARG A 79 0.69 0.09 2.05
N LEU A 80 1.80 0.50 1.45
CA LEU A 80 3.15 0.16 1.94
C LEU A 80 3.40 0.74 3.34
N LEU A 81 3.06 2.01 3.56
CA LEU A 81 3.16 2.68 4.86
C LEU A 81 2.32 1.97 5.94
N GLN A 82 1.05 1.71 5.65
CA GLN A 82 0.15 1.01 6.59
C GLN A 82 0.68 -0.38 6.92
N ALA A 83 1.18 -1.14 5.93
CA ALA A 83 1.72 -2.47 6.14
C ALA A 83 2.95 -2.46 7.07
N GLY A 84 3.89 -1.53 6.85
CA GLY A 84 5.07 -1.37 7.70
C GLY A 84 4.71 -1.06 9.17
N ILE A 85 3.78 -0.13 9.38
CA ILE A 85 3.31 0.26 10.71
C ILE A 85 2.59 -0.89 11.43
N ARG A 86 1.71 -1.61 10.72
CA ARG A 86 0.97 -2.76 11.25
C ARG A 86 1.89 -3.91 11.61
N LEU A 87 2.88 -4.20 10.76
CA LEU A 87 3.90 -5.21 11.04
C LEU A 87 4.70 -4.85 12.30
N ALA A 88 5.15 -3.59 12.42
CA ALA A 88 5.83 -3.12 13.63
C ALA A 88 4.94 -3.27 14.87
N GLY A 89 3.64 -2.98 14.76
CA GLY A 89 2.66 -3.20 15.83
C GLY A 89 2.56 -4.65 16.28
N ILE A 90 2.44 -5.60 15.33
CA ILE A 90 2.42 -7.04 15.63
C ILE A 90 3.72 -7.47 16.30
N LEU A 91 4.88 -7.07 15.76
CA LEU A 91 6.18 -7.45 16.31
C LEU A 91 6.35 -6.93 17.75
N ASN A 92 5.93 -5.69 18.01
CA ASN A 92 5.95 -5.14 19.36
C ASN A 92 5.05 -5.95 20.31
N GLN A 93 3.84 -6.34 19.89
CA GLN A 93 2.95 -7.19 20.70
C GLN A 93 3.54 -8.57 21.00
N LEU A 94 4.37 -9.13 20.11
CA LEU A 94 4.96 -10.45 20.28
C LEU A 94 6.22 -10.45 21.15
N PHE A 95 6.95 -9.35 21.18
CA PHE A 95 8.28 -9.27 21.80
C PHE A 95 8.41 -8.22 22.92
N THR A 96 7.30 -7.60 23.32
CA THR A 96 7.20 -6.67 24.47
C THR A 96 6.26 -7.25 25.51
#